data_AF-A0A7C9B1V8-F1
#
_entry.id   AF-A0A7C9B1V8-F1
#
_cell.length_a   1.000
_cell.length_b   1.000
_cell.length_c   1.000
_cell.angle_alpha   90.00
_cell.angle_beta   90.00
_cell.angle_gamma   90.00
#
_symmetry.space_group_name_H-M   'P 1'
#
loop_
_entity.id
_entity.type
_entity.pdbx_description
1 polymer ?
#
loop_
_entity_poly.entity_id
_entity_poly.type
_entity_poly.pdbx_seq_one_letter_code
_entity_poly.pdbx_strand_id
1 'polypeptide(L)'
;GDGPGFAVSARGHGHSINGQAHTAEGVVVEMSRHRRSEGEERENGIGGPRVNVEREYVDVWGGELWVDVLRSTLEYGLAPRSWTDYLYLTVGGTLSNAGISGQAFNHGPQISNVHELDVVTGKSKGEKEKQRGGFVGF
;
A
#
# COMPACT_ATOMS: atom_id res chain seq x y z
N GLY A 1 -26.91 12.89 16.43
CA GLY A 1 -27.05 13.66 15.19
C GLY A 1 -25.70 13.70 14.55
N ASP A 2 -25.53 13.00 13.42
CA ASP A 2 -24.29 13.09 12.65
C ASP A 2 -24.26 14.45 11.95
N GLY A 3 -23.20 15.21 12.19
CA GLY A 3 -22.91 16.42 11.41
C GLY A 3 -22.67 16.04 9.93
N PRO A 4 -22.67 17.02 9.01
CA PRO A 4 -22.43 16.74 7.60
C PRO A 4 -21.07 16.06 7.43
N GLY A 5 -21.08 14.81 6.97
CA GLY A 5 -19.87 14.05 6.67
C GLY A 5 -19.16 14.66 5.47
N PHE A 6 -17.87 14.97 5.59
CA PHE A 6 -17.04 15.39 4.47
C PHE A 6 -16.41 14.18 3.79
N ALA A 7 -16.26 14.24 2.46
CA ALA A 7 -15.66 13.15 1.70
C ALA A 7 -14.15 13.03 2.00
N VAL A 8 -13.65 11.80 2.14
CA VAL A 8 -12.22 11.53 2.36
C VAL A 8 -11.73 10.58 1.26
N SER A 9 -10.62 10.93 0.60
CA SER A 9 -9.98 10.08 -0.44
C SER A 9 -8.51 9.82 -0.11
N ALA A 10 -8.05 8.59 -0.27
CA ALA A 10 -6.65 8.23 -0.11
C ALA A 10 -5.92 8.35 -1.46
N ARG A 11 -4.84 9.13 -1.51
CA ARG A 11 -4.05 9.33 -2.72
C ARG A 11 -2.68 8.66 -2.59
N GLY A 12 -2.46 7.64 -3.42
CA GLY A 12 -1.14 7.04 -3.65
C GLY A 12 -0.31 7.92 -4.59
N HIS A 13 0.42 7.34 -5.55
CA HIS A 13 1.32 8.12 -6.43
C HIS A 13 0.60 8.93 -7.53
N GLY A 14 -0.71 9.16 -7.38
CA GLY A 14 -1.49 9.95 -8.34
C GLY A 14 -1.66 9.33 -9.73
N HIS A 15 -1.49 8.02 -9.88
CA HIS A 15 -1.62 7.30 -11.17
C HIS A 15 -3.08 6.96 -11.54
N SER A 16 -4.05 7.58 -10.87
CA SER A 16 -5.47 7.47 -11.21
C SER A 16 -5.78 8.34 -12.43
N ILE A 17 -6.38 7.76 -13.47
CA ILE A 17 -6.62 8.45 -14.75
C ILE A 17 -7.90 9.29 -14.79
N ASN A 18 -8.86 9.05 -13.89
CA ASN A 18 -10.20 9.65 -13.90
C ASN A 18 -10.63 10.20 -12.53
N GLY A 19 -9.69 10.76 -11.77
CA GLY A 19 -10.00 11.43 -10.50
C GLY A 19 -10.37 10.52 -9.32
N GLN A 20 -10.14 9.21 -9.42
CA GLN A 20 -10.48 8.25 -8.36
C GLN A 20 -9.81 8.56 -7.00
N ALA A 21 -8.65 9.24 -7.02
CA ALA A 21 -7.89 9.65 -5.84
C ALA A 21 -8.17 11.11 -5.40
N HIS A 22 -9.20 11.75 -5.96
CA HIS A 22 -9.57 13.13 -5.66
C HIS A 22 -10.96 13.22 -5.01
N THR A 23 -11.18 14.30 -4.28
CA THR A 23 -12.51 14.69 -3.79
C THR A 23 -12.73 16.17 -4.04
N ALA A 24 -13.94 16.56 -4.45
CA ALA A 24 -14.27 17.93 -4.87
C ALA A 24 -14.40 18.89 -3.67
N GLU A 25 -14.98 18.43 -2.56
CA GLU A 25 -15.21 19.23 -1.34
C GLU A 25 -14.95 18.36 -0.10
N GLY A 26 -13.68 17.95 0.06
CA GLY A 26 -13.30 17.01 1.11
C GLY A 26 -11.80 16.98 1.40
N VAL A 27 -11.37 15.95 2.12
CA VAL A 27 -9.97 15.77 2.53
C VAL A 27 -9.31 14.69 1.69
N VAL A 28 -8.16 15.01 1.11
CA VAL A 28 -7.29 14.02 0.47
C VAL A 28 -6.16 13.65 1.43
N VAL A 29 -6.03 12.37 1.75
CA VAL A 29 -4.91 11.83 2.53
C VAL A 29 -3.82 11.45 1.56
N GLU A 30 -2.71 12.20 1.54
CA GLU A 30 -1.52 11.86 0.77
C GLU A 30 -0.82 10.66 1.44
N MET A 31 -0.95 9.50 0.82
CA MET A 31 -0.41 8.24 1.33
C MET A 31 1.04 8.04 0.88
N SER A 32 1.40 8.57 -0.30
CA SER A 32 2.76 8.48 -0.82
C SER A 32 3.70 9.31 0.04
N ARG A 33 4.83 8.73 0.38
CA ARG A 33 5.89 9.49 1.01
C ARG A 33 6.65 10.25 -0.07
N HIS A 34 6.80 11.57 0.10
CA HIS A 34 7.84 12.27 -0.64
C HIS A 34 9.19 11.65 -0.25
N ARG A 35 10.04 11.32 -1.25
CA ARG A 35 11.46 11.05 -1.03
C ARG A 35 12.07 12.28 -0.38
N ARG A 36 12.11 12.33 0.95
CA ARG A 36 13.00 13.25 1.67
C ARG A 36 14.39 12.63 1.67
N SER A 37 15.39 13.49 1.56
CA SER A 37 16.81 13.18 1.38
C SER A 37 17.32 12.07 2.31
N GLU A 38 18.26 11.27 1.80
CA GLU A 38 19.03 10.30 2.60
C GLU A 38 19.57 10.99 3.87
N GLY A 39 19.11 10.57 5.05
CA GLY A 39 19.63 11.03 6.34
C GLY A 39 18.63 11.69 7.29
N GLU A 40 17.40 12.01 6.88
CA GLU A 40 16.36 12.42 7.85
C GLU A 40 15.76 11.17 8.52
N GLU A 41 15.90 11.07 9.85
CA GLU A 41 15.18 10.07 10.62
C GLU A 41 13.68 10.18 10.34
N ARG A 42 13.04 9.02 10.17
CA ARG A 42 11.62 8.86 9.80
C ARG A 42 10.72 9.46 10.88
N GLU A 43 10.49 10.76 10.78
CA GLU A 43 9.87 11.65 11.78
C GLU A 43 8.48 11.20 12.27
N ASN A 44 7.77 10.36 11.50
CA ASN A 44 6.40 9.92 11.80
C ASN A 44 6.31 8.51 12.42
N GLY A 45 7.42 7.84 12.76
CA GLY A 45 7.41 6.51 13.37
C GLY A 45 6.92 5.36 12.47
N ILE A 46 6.46 5.66 11.24
CA ILE A 46 6.11 4.65 10.25
C ILE A 46 7.41 4.18 9.59
N GLY A 47 7.88 2.99 9.97
CA GLY A 47 9.06 2.36 9.36
C GLY A 47 8.90 2.15 7.85
N GLY A 48 10.01 1.88 7.17
CA GLY A 48 9.98 1.34 5.80
C GLY A 48 9.57 -0.15 5.79
N PRO A 49 9.68 -0.84 4.65
CA PRO A 49 9.36 -2.25 4.54
C PRO A 49 10.06 -3.09 5.63
N ARG A 50 9.33 -3.99 6.28
CA ARG A 50 9.89 -4.91 7.29
C ARG A 50 9.80 -6.33 6.77
N VAL A 51 10.95 -6.90 6.43
CA VAL A 51 11.04 -8.24 5.84
C VAL A 51 11.14 -9.28 6.94
N ASN A 52 10.32 -10.32 6.86
CA ASN A 52 10.44 -11.53 7.66
C ASN A 52 10.99 -12.64 6.76
N VAL A 53 12.27 -12.98 6.97
CA VAL A 53 12.97 -13.98 6.17
C VAL A 53 12.48 -15.40 6.45
N GLU A 54 12.20 -15.72 7.72
CA GLU A 54 11.77 -17.07 8.12
C GLU A 54 10.43 -17.48 7.53
N ARG A 55 9.54 -16.50 7.37
CA ARG A 55 8.16 -16.70 6.87
C ARG A 55 7.96 -16.19 5.45
N GLU A 56 9.02 -15.71 4.82
CA GLU A 56 9.04 -15.22 3.44
C GLU A 56 7.91 -14.21 3.14
N TYR A 57 7.82 -13.16 3.95
CA TYR A 57 6.90 -12.05 3.69
C TYR A 57 7.48 -10.68 4.02
N VAL A 58 6.81 -9.61 3.58
CA VAL A 58 7.13 -8.23 3.98
C VAL A 58 5.92 -7.44 4.42
N ASP A 59 6.04 -6.76 5.55
CA ASP A 59 5.12 -5.72 6.01
C ASP A 59 5.44 -4.38 5.35
N VAL A 60 4.44 -3.76 4.74
CA VAL A 60 4.61 -2.50 4.00
C VAL A 60 3.50 -1.51 4.31
N TRP A 61 3.85 -0.22 4.29
CA TRP A 61 2.84 0.84 4.33
C TRP A 61 2.05 0.86 3.01
N GLY A 62 0.74 1.09 3.04
CA GLY A 62 -0.08 1.14 1.83
C GLY A 62 0.33 2.23 0.83
N GLY A 63 1.03 3.27 1.28
CA GLY A 63 1.62 4.29 0.41
C GLY A 63 3.07 4.04 -0.02
N GLU A 64 3.65 2.90 0.35
CA GLU A 64 4.99 2.49 -0.11
C GLU A 64 4.97 2.18 -1.60
N LEU A 65 6.04 2.49 -2.33
CA LEU A 65 6.17 2.13 -3.74
C LEU A 65 6.68 0.70 -3.90
N TRP A 66 6.18 -0.02 -4.91
CA TRP A 66 6.67 -1.37 -5.22
C TRP A 66 8.18 -1.43 -5.50
N VAL A 67 8.78 -0.35 -6.03
CA VAL A 67 10.23 -0.25 -6.22
C VAL A 67 10.99 -0.26 -4.88
N ASP A 68 10.45 0.36 -3.84
CA ASP A 68 11.09 0.43 -2.53
C ASP A 68 10.88 -0.87 -1.75
N VAL A 69 9.70 -1.50 -1.89
CA VAL A 69 9.47 -2.87 -1.44
C VAL A 69 10.49 -3.82 -2.06
N LEU A 70 10.66 -3.81 -3.38
CA LEU A 70 11.64 -4.66 -4.07
C LEU A 70 13.06 -4.44 -3.55
N ARG A 71 13.50 -3.18 -3.40
CA ARG A 71 14.84 -2.87 -2.88
C ARG A 71 15.05 -3.49 -1.50
N SER A 72 14.11 -3.29 -0.58
CA SER A 72 14.21 -3.84 0.77
C SER A 72 14.19 -5.36 0.81
N THR A 73 13.43 -6.03 -0.05
CA THR A 73 13.37 -7.50 -0.04
C THR A 73 14.59 -8.15 -0.68
N LEU A 74 15.17 -7.51 -1.68
CA LEU A 74 16.40 -7.98 -2.33
C LEU A 74 17.60 -7.99 -1.39
N GLU A 75 17.64 -7.12 -0.36
CA GLU A 75 18.65 -7.17 0.71
C GLU A 75 18.68 -8.53 1.44
N TYR A 76 17.57 -9.28 1.39
CA TYR A 76 17.42 -10.60 1.99
C TYR A 76 17.31 -11.74 0.96
N GLY A 77 17.53 -11.44 -0.34
CA GLY A 77 17.39 -12.41 -1.42
C GLY A 77 15.94 -12.80 -1.74
N LEU A 78 14.96 -11.99 -1.34
CA LEU A 78 13.53 -12.23 -1.51
C LEU A 78 12.92 -11.22 -2.49
N ALA A 79 11.80 -11.59 -3.13
CA ALA A 79 11.07 -10.72 -4.04
C ALA A 79 9.58 -11.13 -4.15
N PRO A 80 8.62 -10.18 -4.22
CA PRO A 80 7.21 -10.47 -4.49
C PRO A 80 6.99 -11.38 -5.73
N ARG A 81 6.01 -12.28 -5.66
CA ARG A 81 5.68 -13.20 -6.78
C ARG A 81 4.98 -12.54 -7.95
N SER A 82 4.21 -11.49 -7.68
CA SER A 82 3.34 -10.84 -8.66
C SER A 82 3.58 -9.34 -8.69
N TRP A 83 3.61 -8.78 -9.89
CA TRP A 83 4.06 -7.41 -10.15
C TRP A 83 3.04 -6.63 -10.98
N THR A 84 3.33 -5.35 -11.14
CA THR A 84 2.76 -4.49 -12.18
C THR A 84 3.88 -4.10 -13.13
N ASP A 85 3.55 -3.74 -14.37
CA ASP A 85 4.55 -3.35 -15.37
C ASP A 85 5.28 -2.04 -15.00
N TYR A 86 4.78 -1.30 -14.01
CA TYR A 86 5.35 -0.03 -13.53
C TYR A 86 5.51 -0.01 -12.01
N LEU A 87 6.75 -0.02 -11.51
CA LEU A 87 7.06 -0.19 -10.08
C LEU A 87 6.91 1.10 -9.23
N TYR A 88 6.66 2.25 -9.85
CA TYR A 88 6.41 3.52 -9.14
C TYR A 88 4.91 3.70 -8.86
N LEU A 89 4.23 2.60 -8.56
CA LEU A 89 2.86 2.56 -8.05
C LEU A 89 2.90 2.22 -6.56
N THR A 90 1.98 2.77 -5.78
CA THR A 90 1.87 2.43 -4.36
C THR A 90 1.21 1.07 -4.15
N VAL A 91 1.61 0.36 -3.10
CA VAL A 91 1.04 -0.94 -2.72
C VAL A 91 -0.49 -0.89 -2.59
N GLY A 92 -1.01 0.03 -1.78
CA GLY A 92 -2.45 0.20 -1.58
C GLY A 92 -3.17 0.63 -2.84
N GLY A 93 -2.52 1.35 -3.75
CA GLY A 93 -3.11 1.76 -5.02
C GLY A 93 -3.34 0.60 -5.99
N THR A 94 -2.38 -0.33 -6.08
CA THR A 94 -2.51 -1.50 -6.97
C THR A 94 -3.43 -2.55 -6.37
N LEU A 95 -3.37 -2.78 -5.05
CA LEU A 95 -4.24 -3.73 -4.34
C LEU A 95 -5.72 -3.29 -4.31
N SER A 96 -5.99 -1.99 -4.39
CA SER A 96 -7.36 -1.48 -4.54
C SER A 96 -7.97 -1.73 -5.93
N ASN A 97 -7.19 -2.26 -6.88
CA ASN A 97 -7.65 -2.62 -8.23
C ASN A 97 -7.46 -4.13 -8.51
N ALA A 98 -6.20 -4.57 -8.64
CA ALA A 98 -5.80 -5.97 -8.80
C ALA A 98 -4.26 -6.13 -8.78
N GLY A 99 -3.57 -5.28 -9.56
CA GLY A 99 -2.13 -5.40 -9.82
C GLY A 99 -1.79 -6.60 -10.72
N ILE A 100 -1.84 -6.41 -12.04
CA ILE A 100 -1.66 -7.48 -13.04
C ILE A 100 -0.41 -7.19 -13.86
N SER A 101 0.37 -8.23 -14.15
CA SER A 101 1.49 -8.25 -15.10
C SER A 101 1.70 -9.69 -15.60
N GLY A 102 2.80 -9.94 -16.31
CA GLY A 102 3.12 -11.21 -16.96
C GLY A 102 3.26 -12.40 -16.00
N GLN A 103 3.37 -12.21 -14.69
CA GLN A 103 3.41 -13.30 -13.70
C GLN A 103 2.02 -13.80 -13.29
N ALA A 104 0.97 -13.05 -13.62
CA ALA A 104 -0.38 -13.33 -13.12
C ALA A 104 -0.95 -14.66 -13.62
N PHE A 105 -0.47 -15.21 -14.74
CA PHE A 105 -0.88 -16.54 -15.20
C PHE A 105 -0.42 -17.67 -14.26
N ASN A 106 0.70 -17.48 -13.55
CA ASN A 106 1.31 -18.50 -12.69
C ASN A 106 1.04 -18.25 -11.20
N HIS A 107 1.02 -16.98 -10.79
CA HIS A 107 0.90 -16.58 -9.38
C HIS A 107 -0.38 -15.80 -9.08
N GLY A 108 -1.24 -15.55 -10.07
CA GLY A 108 -2.36 -14.64 -9.92
C GLY A 108 -1.93 -13.16 -9.82
N PRO A 109 -2.90 -12.23 -9.81
CA PRO A 109 -2.62 -10.81 -9.58
C PRO A 109 -2.03 -10.54 -8.18
N GLN A 110 -1.54 -9.32 -7.94
CA GLN A 110 -1.00 -8.91 -6.65
C GLN A 110 -1.99 -9.15 -5.49
N ILE A 111 -3.29 -8.92 -5.71
CA ILE A 111 -4.35 -9.20 -4.72
C ILE A 111 -4.46 -10.67 -4.30
N SER A 112 -3.91 -11.61 -5.08
CA SER A 112 -3.86 -13.04 -4.72
C SER A 112 -2.64 -13.43 -3.90
N ASN A 113 -1.69 -12.50 -3.70
CA ASN A 113 -0.40 -12.74 -3.03
C ASN A 113 -0.26 -11.87 -1.76
N VAL A 114 -1.38 -11.46 -1.17
CA VAL A 114 -1.46 -10.70 0.08
C VAL A 114 -2.09 -11.57 1.15
N HIS A 115 -1.42 -11.69 2.30
CA HIS A 115 -1.91 -12.53 3.40
C HIS A 115 -2.90 -11.80 4.32
N GLU A 116 -2.70 -10.50 4.55
CA GLU A 116 -3.53 -9.68 5.43
C GLU A 116 -3.50 -8.21 4.99
N LEU A 117 -4.42 -7.38 5.50
CA LEU A 117 -4.43 -5.91 5.31
C LEU A 117 -4.91 -5.18 6.58
N ASP A 118 -4.23 -4.08 6.93
CA ASP A 118 -4.75 -3.07 7.88
C ASP A 118 -5.61 -2.05 7.12
N VAL A 119 -6.92 -2.02 7.39
CA VAL A 119 -7.86 -1.12 6.70
C VAL A 119 -8.53 -0.16 7.67
N VAL A 120 -8.52 1.13 7.33
CA VAL A 120 -9.34 2.15 8.01
C VAL A 120 -10.69 2.22 7.30
N THR A 121 -11.76 1.80 7.98
CA THR A 121 -13.11 1.84 7.43
C THR A 121 -13.75 3.22 7.63
N GLY A 122 -14.68 3.60 6.75
CA GLY A 122 -15.40 4.88 6.82
C GLY A 122 -16.47 4.98 7.92
N LYS A 123 -16.48 4.03 8.88
CA LYS A 123 -17.48 4.01 9.97
C LYS A 123 -16.93 4.69 11.21
N SER A 124 -17.80 5.42 11.93
CA SER A 124 -17.46 6.08 13.18
C SER A 124 -17.02 5.07 14.25
N LYS A 125 -16.21 5.56 15.19
CA LYS A 125 -15.46 4.77 16.18
C LYS A 125 -16.39 3.89 17.04
N GLY A 126 -16.61 2.64 16.61
CA GLY A 126 -17.48 1.67 17.30
C GLY A 126 -17.50 0.30 16.65
N GLU A 127 -17.47 0.24 15.32
CA GLU A 127 -17.32 -1.02 14.56
C GLU A 127 -15.86 -1.18 14.13
N LYS A 128 -15.02 -1.63 15.08
CA LYS A 128 -13.65 -2.04 14.75
C LYS A 128 -13.69 -3.43 14.10
N GLU A 129 -13.82 -3.49 12.78
CA GLU A 129 -13.32 -4.65 12.05
C GLU A 129 -11.81 -4.51 11.95
N LYS A 130 -11.11 -5.23 12.82
CA LYS A 130 -9.67 -5.23 12.88
C LYS A 130 -9.16 -6.37 12.02
N GLN A 131 -8.98 -6.12 10.73
CA GLN A 131 -8.04 -6.90 9.94
C GLN A 131 -6.66 -6.30 10.21
N ARG A 132 -5.75 -7.11 10.76
CA ARG A 132 -4.42 -6.68 11.25
C ARG A 132 -3.38 -6.96 10.17
N GLY A 133 -2.45 -6.02 9.98
CA GLY A 133 -1.17 -6.12 9.26
C GLY A 133 -1.28 -6.48 7.79
N GLY A 134 -0.24 -6.22 7.01
CA GLY A 134 -0.30 -6.19 5.55
C GLY A 134 0.85 -6.92 4.91
N PHE A 135 0.86 -8.26 4.91
CA PHE A 135 1.99 -9.01 4.37
C PHE A 135 1.84 -9.30 2.88
N VAL A 136 2.85 -8.93 2.09
CA VAL A 136 3.02 -9.46 0.72
C VAL A 136 3.85 -10.74 0.81
N GLY A 137 3.30 -11.85 0.30
CA GLY A 137 4.00 -13.14 0.25
C GLY A 137 5.01 -13.20 -0.90
N PHE A 138 6.17 -13.83 -0.63
CA PHE A 138 7.19 -14.13 -1.63
C PHE A 138 7.08 -15.53 -2.17
#